data_AF-W0FL47-F1
#
_entry.id   AF-W0FL47-F1
#
_cell.length_a   1.000
_cell.length_b   1.000
_cell.length_c   1.000
_cell.angle_alpha   90.00
_cell.angle_beta   90.00
_cell.angle_gamma   90.00
#
_symmetry.space_group_name_H-M   'P 1'
#
loop_
_entity.id
_entity.type
_entity.pdbx_description
1 polymer ?
#
loop_
_entity_poly.entity_id
_entity_poly.type
_entity_poly.pdbx_seq_one_letter_code
_entity_poly.pdbx_strand_id
1 'polypeptide(L)'
;MMCISKRGGFEMIESWHVREVLRSRLGSLLVDEPGFAEAAAAPLLAYAPYKSSLSELTSQVEENLFNVLYSRLGPAMSVRMNDGSIRRVHMSEIKEAADDVMGVLFNEMKVYSVQYEALHAYCMESGSFSAMRALITRYGDFLPSSEKQIMARIIRDTRPRADWDGWLPEC
;
A
#
# COMPACT_ATOMS: atom_id res chain seq x y z
N MET A 1 -23.99 18.45 -22.47
CA MET A 1 -22.76 19.21 -22.17
C MET A 1 -22.02 18.43 -21.10
N MET A 2 -20.99 17.69 -21.50
CA MET A 2 -20.32 16.68 -20.66
C MET A 2 -19.10 17.35 -20.03
N CYS A 3 -19.14 17.56 -18.71
CA CYS A 3 -18.00 18.12 -17.98
C CYS A 3 -16.93 17.05 -17.86
N ILE A 4 -15.90 17.15 -18.72
CA ILE A 4 -14.65 16.39 -18.58
C ILE A 4 -13.92 16.97 -17.37
N SER A 5 -14.11 16.32 -16.21
CA SER A 5 -13.30 16.59 -15.03
C SER A 5 -11.87 16.11 -15.32
N LYS A 6 -10.95 17.08 -15.51
CA LYS A 6 -9.51 16.81 -15.54
C LYS A 6 -9.08 16.33 -14.15
N ARG A 7 -9.07 15.01 -13.95
CA ARG A 7 -8.39 14.39 -12.79
C ARG A 7 -6.90 14.63 -12.93
N GLY A 8 -6.35 15.48 -12.07
CA GLY A 8 -4.92 15.68 -11.99
C GLY A 8 -4.26 14.44 -11.40
N GLY A 9 -3.31 13.85 -12.14
CA GLY A 9 -2.00 13.54 -11.56
C GLY A 9 -1.66 12.11 -11.18
N PHE A 10 -2.52 11.12 -11.38
CA PHE A 10 -2.13 9.70 -11.30
C PHE A 10 -2.61 9.00 -12.58
N GLU A 11 -1.68 8.38 -13.32
CA GLU A 11 -2.07 7.34 -14.28
C GLU A 11 -2.89 6.29 -13.49
N MET A 12 -3.98 5.81 -14.08
CA MET A 12 -5.10 5.21 -13.33
C MET A 12 -4.61 4.16 -12.32
N ILE A 13 -4.81 4.42 -11.03
CA ILE A 13 -4.77 3.37 -10.01
C ILE A 13 -5.94 2.44 -10.32
N GLU A 14 -5.65 1.36 -11.04
CA GLU A 14 -6.66 0.37 -11.37
C GLU A 14 -6.89 -0.56 -10.18
N SER A 15 -8.14 -0.92 -9.92
CA SER A 15 -8.53 -1.76 -8.77
C SER A 15 -7.82 -3.13 -8.78
N TRP A 16 -7.40 -3.63 -9.96
CA TRP A 16 -6.68 -4.89 -10.05
C TRP A 16 -5.32 -4.85 -9.33
N HIS A 17 -4.60 -3.72 -9.30
CA HIS A 17 -3.34 -3.62 -8.55
C HIS A 17 -3.58 -3.81 -7.05
N VAL A 18 -4.64 -3.19 -6.52
CA VAL A 18 -5.07 -3.34 -5.12
C VAL A 18 -5.48 -4.78 -4.84
N ARG A 19 -6.16 -5.43 -5.78
CA ARG A 19 -6.51 -6.85 -5.70
C ARG A 19 -5.27 -7.73 -5.57
N GLU A 20 -4.27 -7.56 -6.42
CA GLU A 20 -3.07 -8.40 -6.41
C GLU A 20 -2.28 -8.28 -5.10
N VAL A 21 -2.10 -7.07 -4.57
CA VAL A 21 -1.34 -6.89 -3.32
C VAL A 21 -2.08 -7.47 -2.10
N LEU A 22 -3.42 -7.46 -2.11
CA LEU A 22 -4.21 -7.99 -0.99
C LEU A 22 -4.38 -9.51 -1.01
N ARG A 23 -4.26 -10.16 -2.18
CA ARG A 23 -4.43 -11.63 -2.32
C ARG A 23 -3.48 -12.43 -1.44
N SER A 24 -2.23 -11.99 -1.30
CA SER A 24 -1.23 -12.70 -0.48
C SER A 24 -1.60 -12.73 1.00
N ARG A 25 -2.28 -11.68 1.50
CA ARG A 25 -2.65 -11.55 2.91
C ARG A 25 -4.01 -12.12 3.25
N LEU A 26 -4.98 -11.89 2.37
CA LEU A 26 -6.39 -12.14 2.62
C LEU A 26 -6.95 -13.33 1.82
N GLY A 27 -6.15 -13.95 0.95
CA GLY A 27 -6.58 -15.05 0.10
C GLY A 27 -7.43 -14.60 -1.10
N SER A 28 -7.37 -15.36 -2.19
CA SER A 28 -8.07 -15.03 -3.42
C SER A 28 -9.58 -15.17 -3.30
N LEU A 29 -10.06 -16.11 -2.46
CA LEU A 29 -11.51 -16.33 -2.29
C LEU A 29 -12.27 -15.09 -1.84
N LEU A 30 -11.69 -14.29 -0.94
CA LEU A 30 -12.29 -13.04 -0.47
C LEU A 30 -12.01 -11.90 -1.45
N VAL A 31 -10.76 -11.77 -1.88
CA VAL A 31 -10.27 -10.61 -2.62
C VAL A 31 -10.81 -10.58 -4.06
N ASP A 32 -11.15 -11.73 -4.63
CA ASP A 32 -11.73 -11.86 -5.97
C ASP A 32 -13.26 -11.71 -5.98
N GLU A 33 -13.90 -11.52 -4.83
CA GLU A 33 -15.32 -11.20 -4.79
C GLU A 33 -15.61 -9.89 -5.54
N PRO A 34 -16.69 -9.85 -6.35
CA PRO A 34 -17.06 -8.63 -7.07
C PRO A 34 -17.17 -7.40 -6.14
N GLY A 35 -16.53 -6.31 -6.53
CA GLY A 35 -16.58 -5.04 -5.79
C GLY A 35 -15.65 -4.97 -4.57
N PHE A 36 -14.91 -6.04 -4.22
CA PHE A 36 -13.92 -5.97 -3.13
C PHE A 36 -12.79 -5.01 -3.48
N ALA A 37 -12.16 -5.20 -4.62
CA ALA A 37 -11.01 -4.42 -5.06
C ALA A 37 -11.36 -2.95 -5.29
N GLU A 38 -12.52 -2.69 -5.89
CA GLU A 38 -13.04 -1.33 -6.11
C GLU A 38 -13.29 -0.61 -4.78
N ALA A 39 -13.90 -1.30 -3.81
CA ALA A 39 -14.15 -0.73 -2.50
C ALA A 39 -12.83 -0.48 -1.74
N ALA A 40 -11.87 -1.41 -1.79
CA ALA A 40 -10.56 -1.27 -1.16
C ALA A 40 -9.74 -0.11 -1.78
N ALA A 41 -9.85 0.09 -3.10
CA ALA A 41 -9.14 1.14 -3.83
C ALA A 41 -9.77 2.55 -3.69
N ALA A 42 -11.01 2.64 -3.18
CA ALA A 42 -11.78 3.89 -3.17
C ALA A 42 -11.05 5.09 -2.53
N PRO A 43 -10.34 4.95 -1.39
CA PRO A 43 -9.58 6.07 -0.80
C PRO A 43 -8.44 6.56 -1.72
N LEU A 44 -7.73 5.64 -2.38
CA LEU A 44 -6.66 6.01 -3.32
C LEU A 44 -7.20 6.77 -4.52
N LEU A 45 -8.36 6.38 -5.04
CA LEU A 45 -9.02 7.06 -6.16
C LEU A 45 -9.54 8.45 -5.81
N ALA A 46 -9.86 8.69 -4.54
CA ALA A 46 -10.29 9.98 -4.02
C ALA A 46 -9.12 10.89 -3.60
N TYR A 47 -7.90 10.36 -3.57
CA TYR A 47 -6.73 11.07 -3.07
C TYR A 47 -6.39 12.30 -3.93
N ALA A 48 -6.15 13.42 -3.26
CA ALA A 48 -5.70 14.67 -3.86
C ALA A 48 -4.46 15.18 -3.10
N PRO A 49 -3.25 15.13 -3.71
CA PRO A 49 -1.99 15.43 -3.02
C PRO A 49 -1.91 16.81 -2.35
N TYR A 50 -2.61 17.80 -2.91
CA TYR A 50 -2.62 19.17 -2.38
C TYR A 50 -3.64 19.39 -1.25
N LYS A 51 -4.51 18.41 -1.00
CA LYS A 51 -5.59 18.51 0.01
C LYS A 51 -5.40 17.58 1.19
N SER A 52 -4.63 16.50 1.02
CA SER A 52 -4.47 15.48 2.04
C SER A 52 -3.04 14.97 2.10
N SER A 53 -2.56 14.73 3.32
CA SER A 53 -1.25 14.11 3.55
C SER A 53 -1.30 12.60 3.28
N LEU A 54 -0.13 11.98 3.09
CA LEU A 54 -0.02 10.52 2.99
C LEU A 54 -0.42 9.81 4.30
N SER A 55 -0.21 10.47 5.45
CA SER A 55 -0.61 9.96 6.77
C SER A 55 -2.14 9.92 6.93
N GLU A 56 -2.82 11.00 6.52
CA GLU A 56 -4.28 11.05 6.47
C GLU A 56 -4.84 10.00 5.51
N LEU A 57 -4.24 9.83 4.33
CA LEU A 57 -4.67 8.81 3.39
C LEU A 57 -4.48 7.40 3.96
N THR A 58 -3.36 7.12 4.63
CA THR A 58 -3.12 5.81 5.25
C THR A 58 -4.20 5.49 6.29
N SER A 59 -4.55 6.46 7.13
CA SER A 59 -5.64 6.31 8.11
C SER A 59 -6.98 6.01 7.43
N GLN A 60 -7.29 6.71 6.32
CA GLN A 60 -8.50 6.46 5.53
C GLN A 60 -8.50 5.08 4.88
N VAL A 61 -7.35 4.62 4.37
CA VAL A 61 -7.20 3.27 3.79
C VAL A 61 -7.39 2.20 4.87
N GLU A 62 -6.80 2.35 6.05
CA GLU A 62 -6.95 1.42 7.17
C GLU A 62 -8.42 1.29 7.60
N GLU A 63 -9.09 2.43 7.84
CA GLU A 63 -10.51 2.47 8.21
C GLU A 63 -11.40 1.85 7.12
N ASN A 64 -11.15 2.20 5.86
CA ASN A 64 -11.89 1.65 4.73
C ASN A 64 -11.71 0.13 4.61
N LEU A 65 -10.48 -0.37 4.71
CA LEU A 65 -10.20 -1.80 4.67
C LEU A 65 -10.89 -2.54 5.82
N PHE A 66 -10.87 -1.97 7.03
CA PHE A 66 -11.62 -2.54 8.15
C PHE A 66 -13.12 -2.66 7.82
N ASN A 67 -13.74 -1.59 7.31
CA ASN A 67 -15.16 -1.57 6.98
C ASN A 67 -15.50 -2.58 5.85
N VAL A 68 -14.67 -2.64 4.81
CA VAL A 68 -14.82 -3.58 3.68
C VAL A 68 -14.73 -5.03 4.17
N LEU A 69 -13.74 -5.34 5.02
CA LEU A 69 -13.56 -6.67 5.59
C LEU A 69 -14.72 -7.03 6.54
N TYR A 70 -15.07 -6.13 7.45
CA TYR A 70 -16.14 -6.35 8.41
C TYR A 70 -17.49 -6.59 7.74
N SER A 71 -17.79 -5.85 6.66
CA SER A 71 -19.03 -6.04 5.90
C SER A 71 -19.16 -7.43 5.25
N ARG A 72 -18.04 -8.09 4.95
CA ARG A 72 -17.99 -9.41 4.27
C ARG A 72 -17.80 -10.57 5.23
N LEU A 73 -16.94 -10.39 6.23
CA LEU A 73 -16.54 -11.45 7.16
C LEU A 73 -17.33 -11.41 8.48
N GLY A 74 -18.02 -10.30 8.75
CA GLY A 74 -18.74 -10.06 9.99
C GLY A 74 -17.83 -9.98 11.22
N PRO A 75 -18.40 -10.08 12.44
CA PRO A 75 -17.67 -9.92 13.70
C PRO A 75 -16.55 -10.95 13.93
N ALA A 76 -16.64 -12.10 13.25
CA ALA A 76 -15.63 -13.15 13.35
C ALA A 76 -14.31 -12.74 12.67
N MET A 77 -14.35 -11.88 11.65
CA MET A 77 -13.19 -11.48 10.85
C MET A 77 -12.36 -12.69 10.38
N SER A 78 -13.02 -13.81 10.10
CA SER A 78 -12.35 -15.05 9.71
C SER A 78 -12.30 -15.17 8.19
N VAL A 79 -11.10 -15.31 7.65
CA VAL A 79 -10.87 -15.45 6.21
C VAL A 79 -10.40 -16.86 5.88
N ARG A 80 -10.83 -17.36 4.72
CA ARG A 80 -10.36 -18.64 4.17
C ARG A 80 -9.22 -18.38 3.20
N MET A 81 -8.07 -18.98 3.47
CA MET A 81 -6.87 -18.88 2.65
C MET A 81 -6.91 -19.88 1.48
N ASN A 82 -5.99 -19.72 0.53
CA ASN A 82 -5.92 -20.55 -0.69
C ASN A 82 -5.60 -22.03 -0.40
N ASP A 83 -4.95 -22.31 0.73
CA ASP A 83 -4.67 -23.67 1.21
C ASP A 83 -5.87 -24.32 1.94
N GLY A 84 -7.02 -23.62 1.98
CA GLY A 84 -8.23 -24.05 2.67
C GLY A 84 -8.24 -23.77 4.18
N SER A 85 -7.14 -23.28 4.75
CA SER A 85 -7.09 -22.89 6.16
C SER A 85 -8.01 -21.70 6.44
N ILE A 86 -8.55 -21.64 7.65
CA ILE A 86 -9.37 -20.52 8.12
C ILE A 86 -8.65 -19.88 9.29
N ARG A 87 -8.46 -18.56 9.23
CA ARG A 87 -7.83 -17.80 10.31
C ARG A 87 -8.51 -16.46 10.52
N ARG A 88 -8.40 -15.93 11.73
CA ARG A 88 -8.90 -14.59 12.06
C ARG A 88 -7.90 -13.54 11.56
N VAL A 89 -8.42 -12.49 10.92
CA VAL A 89 -7.66 -11.31 10.52
C VAL A 89 -7.51 -10.39 11.74
N HIS A 90 -6.27 -10.13 12.13
CA HIS A 90 -5.96 -9.22 13.23
C HIS A 90 -5.82 -7.77 12.75
N MET A 91 -5.98 -6.81 13.67
CA MET A 91 -5.85 -5.38 13.35
C MET A 91 -4.45 -5.02 12.82
N SER A 92 -3.40 -5.66 13.31
CA SER A 92 -2.04 -5.48 12.78
C SER A 92 -1.94 -5.84 11.29
N GLU A 93 -2.71 -6.83 10.85
CA GLU A 93 -2.70 -7.26 9.44
C GLU A 93 -3.47 -6.31 8.54
N ILE A 94 -4.47 -5.61 9.09
CA ILE A 94 -5.18 -4.54 8.37
C ILE A 94 -4.22 -3.36 8.16
N LYS A 95 -3.38 -3.03 9.14
CA LYS A 95 -2.33 -2.01 9.01
C LYS A 95 -1.32 -2.38 7.93
N GLU A 96 -0.86 -3.62 7.93
CA GLU A 96 0.05 -4.10 6.89
C GLU A 96 -0.62 -4.15 5.50
N ALA A 97 -1.91 -4.53 5.43
CA ALA A 97 -2.67 -4.47 4.19
C ALA A 97 -2.85 -3.03 3.70
N ALA A 98 -3.05 -2.07 4.59
CA ALA A 98 -3.10 -0.65 4.24
C ALA A 98 -1.74 -0.17 3.70
N ASP A 99 -0.63 -0.60 4.29
CA ASP A 99 0.72 -0.30 3.78
C ASP A 99 0.93 -0.85 2.37
N ASP A 100 0.49 -2.08 2.09
CA ASP A 100 0.56 -2.68 0.75
C ASP A 100 -0.30 -1.91 -0.27
N VAL A 101 -1.51 -1.49 0.12
CA VAL A 101 -2.40 -0.69 -0.72
C VAL A 101 -1.81 0.70 -1.00
N MET A 102 -1.22 1.35 0.01
CA MET A 102 -0.47 2.59 -0.17
C MET A 102 0.72 2.40 -1.12
N GLY A 103 1.35 1.21 -1.11
CA GLY A 103 2.38 0.84 -2.07
C GLY A 103 1.95 0.92 -3.53
N VAL A 104 0.66 0.66 -3.84
CA VAL A 104 0.11 0.85 -5.19
C VAL A 104 0.20 2.34 -5.58
N LEU A 105 -0.24 3.24 -4.71
CA LEU A 105 -0.12 4.68 -4.94
C LEU A 105 1.34 5.10 -5.11
N PHE A 106 2.22 4.61 -4.23
CA PHE A 106 3.64 4.98 -4.27
C PHE A 106 4.35 4.52 -5.54
N ASN A 107 3.85 3.48 -6.22
CA ASN A 107 4.36 3.03 -7.52
C ASN A 107 3.86 3.88 -8.70
N GLU A 108 2.74 4.58 -8.54
CA GLU A 108 2.16 5.46 -9.57
C GLU A 108 2.59 6.93 -9.40
N MET A 109 3.10 7.33 -8.22
CA MET A 109 3.61 8.68 -8.00
C MET A 109 4.71 9.04 -9.02
N LYS A 110 4.66 10.24 -9.58
CA LYS A 110 5.73 10.73 -10.47
C LYS A 110 6.99 11.05 -9.68
N VAL A 111 8.14 10.69 -10.25
CA VAL A 111 9.45 10.92 -9.65
C VAL A 111 9.85 12.39 -9.78
N TYR A 112 9.52 13.18 -8.76
CA TYR A 112 9.89 14.59 -8.62
C TYR A 112 10.38 14.86 -7.19
N SER A 113 11.23 15.88 -7.01
CA SER A 113 11.78 16.24 -5.69
C SER A 113 10.70 16.51 -4.64
N VAL A 114 9.62 17.20 -5.01
CA VAL A 114 8.49 17.47 -4.10
C VAL A 114 7.81 16.18 -3.62
N GLN A 115 7.69 15.18 -4.51
CA GLN A 115 7.11 13.89 -4.17
C GLN A 115 8.07 13.02 -3.36
N TYR A 116 9.37 13.13 -3.62
CA TYR A 116 10.40 12.55 -2.79
C TYR A 116 10.32 13.08 -1.35
N GLU A 117 10.28 14.41 -1.17
CA GLU A 117 10.21 15.03 0.16
C GLU A 117 8.96 14.58 0.93
N ALA A 118 7.80 14.55 0.28
CA ALA A 118 6.56 14.10 0.89
C ALA A 118 6.61 12.61 1.29
N LEU A 119 7.10 11.74 0.40
CA LEU A 119 7.21 10.30 0.66
C LEU A 119 8.27 9.99 1.72
N HIS A 120 9.39 10.71 1.70
CA HIS A 120 10.48 10.58 2.67
C HIS A 120 10.02 10.98 4.07
N ALA A 121 9.40 12.16 4.21
CA ALA A 121 8.84 12.61 5.49
C ALA A 121 7.83 11.58 6.04
N TYR A 122 6.91 11.11 5.20
CA TYR A 122 5.96 10.07 5.57
C TYR A 122 6.66 8.76 6.01
N CYS A 123 7.69 8.32 5.28
CA CYS A 123 8.44 7.11 5.59
C CYS A 123 9.12 7.20 6.96
N MET A 124 9.70 8.36 7.29
CA MET A 124 10.38 8.59 8.56
C MET A 124 9.42 8.59 9.75
N GLU A 125 8.19 9.05 9.56
CA GLU A 125 7.15 9.05 10.60
C GLU A 125 6.49 7.68 10.78
N SER A 126 6.18 7.00 9.68
CA SER A 126 5.36 5.78 9.68
C SER A 126 6.14 4.48 9.80
N GLY A 127 7.41 4.46 9.37
CA GLY A 127 8.14 3.21 9.17
C GLY A 127 7.55 2.30 8.08
N SER A 128 6.77 2.87 7.15
CA SER A 128 6.12 2.15 6.05
C SER A 128 7.12 1.36 5.20
N PHE A 129 6.86 0.06 5.03
CA PHE A 129 7.70 -0.80 4.20
C PHE A 129 7.53 -0.46 2.72
N SER A 130 6.29 -0.26 2.29
CA SER A 130 5.99 0.17 0.92
C SER A 130 6.64 1.51 0.56
N ALA A 131 6.70 2.46 1.51
CA ALA A 131 7.40 3.73 1.30
C ALA A 131 8.91 3.56 1.18
N MET A 132 9.54 2.77 2.07
CA MET A 132 10.98 2.45 1.98
C MET A 132 11.31 1.80 0.63
N ARG A 133 10.48 0.84 0.20
CA ARG A 133 10.65 0.19 -1.11
C ARG A 133 10.58 1.20 -2.24
N ALA A 134 9.58 2.07 -2.25
CA ALA A 134 9.44 3.11 -3.28
C ALA A 134 10.62 4.10 -3.27
N LEU A 135 11.09 4.54 -2.10
CA LEU A 135 12.27 5.41 -1.98
C LEU A 135 13.52 4.77 -2.57
N ILE A 136 13.78 3.50 -2.22
CA ILE A 136 14.97 2.75 -2.68
C ILE A 136 14.93 2.50 -4.19
N THR A 137 13.75 2.11 -4.71
CA THR A 137 13.63 1.59 -6.09
C THR A 137 13.28 2.66 -7.12
N ARG A 138 12.60 3.74 -6.72
CA ARG A 138 12.10 4.79 -7.64
C ARG A 138 12.76 6.15 -7.42
N TYR A 139 13.16 6.45 -6.18
CA TYR A 139 13.78 7.73 -5.82
C TYR A 139 15.26 7.59 -5.42
N GLY A 140 15.91 6.51 -5.84
CA GLY A 140 17.28 6.19 -5.46
C GLY A 140 18.30 7.31 -5.75
N ASP A 141 18.07 8.12 -6.78
CA ASP A 141 18.92 9.26 -7.14
C ASP A 141 18.81 10.44 -6.16
N PHE A 142 17.68 10.56 -5.44
CA PHE A 142 17.46 11.57 -4.41
C PHE A 142 17.85 11.06 -3.01
N LEU A 143 17.90 9.74 -2.82
CA LEU A 143 18.11 9.10 -1.52
C LEU A 143 19.61 8.98 -1.19
N PRO A 144 20.10 9.59 -0.09
CA PRO A 144 21.50 9.45 0.32
C PRO A 144 21.90 7.98 0.55
N SER A 145 23.13 7.62 0.17
CA SER A 145 23.59 6.21 0.27
C SER A 145 23.57 5.67 1.70
N SER A 146 23.85 6.50 2.70
CA SER A 146 23.77 6.13 4.11
C SER A 146 22.34 5.79 4.54
N GLU A 147 21.36 6.59 4.14
CA GLU A 147 19.95 6.34 4.43
C GLU A 147 19.44 5.10 3.70
N LYS A 148 19.85 4.92 2.44
CA LYS A 148 19.55 3.71 1.67
C LYS A 148 20.04 2.45 2.38
N GLN A 149 21.25 2.47 2.95
CA GLN A 149 21.80 1.34 3.72
C GLN A 149 21.02 1.08 5.01
N ILE A 150 20.61 2.14 5.73
CA ILE A 150 19.79 2.03 6.95
C ILE A 150 18.43 1.39 6.62
N MET A 151 17.73 1.89 5.59
CA MET A 151 16.45 1.33 5.16
C MET A 151 16.60 -0.13 4.72
N ALA A 152 17.64 -0.45 3.93
CA ALA A 152 17.93 -1.82 3.51
C ALA A 152 18.15 -2.77 4.70
N ARG A 153 18.86 -2.31 5.74
CA ARG A 153 19.05 -3.08 6.96
C ARG A 153 17.73 -3.30 7.70
N ILE A 154 16.93 -2.25 7.89
CA ILE A 154 15.61 -2.35 8.55
C ILE A 154 14.73 -3.39 7.83
N ILE A 155 14.68 -3.34 6.49
CA ILE A 155 13.92 -4.30 5.69
C ILE A 155 14.40 -5.74 5.94
N ARG A 156 15.70 -6.00 5.88
CA ARG A 156 16.26 -7.35 6.10
C ARG A 156 16.02 -7.87 7.52
N ASP A 157 16.06 -6.98 8.51
CA ASP A 157 15.87 -7.34 9.92
C ASP A 157 14.38 -7.60 10.27
N THR A 158 13.44 -7.01 9.52
CA THR A 158 12.01 -7.02 9.86
C THR A 158 11.13 -7.84 8.91
N ARG A 159 11.59 -8.15 7.69
CA ARG A 159 10.80 -8.84 6.67
C ARG A 159 11.45 -10.14 6.21
N PRO A 160 10.65 -11.20 5.94
CA PRO A 160 11.13 -12.41 5.30
C PRO A 160 11.88 -12.11 4.00
N ARG A 161 12.91 -12.92 3.70
CA ARG A 161 13.73 -12.76 2.49
C ARG A 161 12.90 -12.69 1.20
N ALA A 162 11.85 -13.49 1.11
CA ALA A 162 10.95 -13.54 -0.04
C ALA A 162 10.36 -12.16 -0.43
N ASP A 163 10.22 -11.23 0.50
CA ASP A 163 9.64 -9.91 0.26
C ASP A 163 10.61 -8.94 -0.45
N TRP A 164 11.93 -9.18 -0.36
CA TRP A 164 12.96 -8.24 -0.81
C TRP A 164 14.05 -8.80 -1.75
N ASP A 165 14.20 -10.12 -1.85
CA ASP A 165 15.28 -10.79 -2.61
C ASP A 165 15.35 -10.39 -4.10
N GLY A 166 14.25 -9.92 -4.69
CA GLY A 166 14.17 -9.56 -6.11
C GLY A 166 14.43 -8.09 -6.45
N TRP A 167 14.55 -7.19 -5.46
CA TRP A 167 14.65 -5.75 -5.73
C TRP A 167 15.57 -4.99 -4.78
N LEU A 168 15.85 -5.52 -3.59
CA LEU A 168 16.79 -4.91 -2.66
C LEU A 168 18.20 -5.42 -2.98
N PRO A 169 19.14 -4.56 -3.42
CA PRO A 169 20.49 -5.02 -3.77
C PRO A 169 21.18 -5.68 -2.57
N GLU A 170 21.92 -6.75 -2.81
CA GLU A 170 22.87 -7.29 -1.84
C GLU A 170 23.95 -6.23 -1.60
N CYS A 171 24.10 -5.77 -0.37
CA CYS A 171 25.16 -4.84 0.03
C CYS A 171 26.30 -5.63 0.63
#